data_AF-A0A068N3Q9-F1
#
_entry.id   AF-A0A068N3Q9-F1
#
_cell.length_a   1.000
_cell.length_b   1.000
_cell.length_c   1.000
_cell.angle_alpha   90.00
_cell.angle_beta   90.00
_cell.angle_gamma   90.00
#
_symmetry.space_group_name_H-M   'P 1'
#
loop_
_entity.id
_entity.type
_entity.pdbx_description
1 polymer ?
#
loop_
_entity_poly.entity_id
_entity_poly.type
_entity_poly.pdbx_seq_one_letter_code
_entity_poly.pdbx_strand_id
1 'polypeptide(L)' 'MHYCEKQTSRGKKSYEQYYYHYELEIKGKRVKRSAYIPKDKLDVVQEWDRKKLDVTVILQYLGKSV' A
#
# COMPACT_ATOMS: atom_id res chain seq x y z
N MET A 1 -5.89 -0.42 5.48
CA MET A 1 -4.44 -0.68 5.32
C MET A 1 -3.96 -1.74 6.29
N HIS A 2 -2.97 -2.55 5.92
CA HIS A 2 -2.29 -3.44 6.87
C HIS A 2 -0.83 -3.03 7.03
N TYR A 3 -0.39 -3.14 8.27
CA TYR A 3 0.97 -2.94 8.71
C TYR A 3 1.71 -4.28 8.72
N CYS A 4 2.94 -4.31 8.23
CA CYS A 4 3.78 -5.50 8.30
C CYS A 4 5.17 -5.12 8.81
N GLU A 5 5.48 -5.52 10.05
CA GLU A 5 6.85 -5.52 10.55
C GLU A 5 7.62 -6.65 9.88
N LYS A 6 8.57 -6.30 9.03
CA LYS A 6 9.54 -7.28 8.54
C LYS A 6 10.83 -7.13 9.33
N GLN A 7 11.09 -8.09 10.22
CA GLN A 7 12.44 -8.30 10.73
C GLN A 7 13.30 -8.82 9.58
N THR A 8 14.35 -8.08 9.23
CA THR A 8 15.29 -8.53 8.20
C THR A 8 16.33 -9.45 8.87
N SER A 9 16.51 -10.67 8.34
CA SER A 9 17.37 -11.72 8.93
C SER A 9 18.88 -11.45 8.83
N ARG A 10 19.30 -10.22 8.44
CA ARG A 10 20.71 -9.87 8.18
C ARG A 10 21.27 -8.81 9.13
N GLY A 11 20.67 -8.70 10.31
CA GLY A 11 21.21 -7.94 11.44
C GLY A 11 20.23 -6.92 11.97
N LYS A 12 19.63 -7.21 13.14
CA LYS A 12 18.97 -6.38 14.16
C LYS A 12 18.21 -5.08 13.78
N LYS A 13 18.01 -4.76 12.49
CA LYS A 13 17.29 -3.59 12.02
C LYS A 13 15.91 -4.05 11.55
N SER A 14 14.93 -3.80 12.41
CA SER A 14 13.52 -3.88 12.06
C SER A 14 13.15 -2.63 11.26
N TYR A 15 12.57 -2.82 10.09
CA TYR A 15 12.01 -1.73 9.31
C TYR A 15 10.52 -1.92 9.20
N GLU A 16 9.78 -0.93 9.66
CA GLU A 16 8.34 -0.83 9.48
C GLU A 16 8.04 -0.73 7.98
N GLN A 17 7.26 -1.68 7.45
CA GLN A 17 6.79 -1.61 6.07
C GLN A 17 5.27 -1.57 6.05
N TYR A 18 4.74 -0.61 5.31
CA TYR A 18 3.31 -0.42 5.17
C TYR A 18 2.88 -0.88 3.79
N TYR A 19 1.75 -1.58 3.73
CA TYR A 19 1.18 -2.06 2.47
C TYR A 19 -0.27 -1.58 2.32
N TYR A 20 -0.54 -0.99 1.16
CA TYR A 20 -1.89 -0.64 0.74
C TYR A 20 -2.53 -1.84 0.07
N HIS A 21 -3.57 -2.40 0.68
CA HIS A 21 -4.32 -3.52 0.12
C HIS A 21 -5.54 -3.01 -0.62
N TYR A 22 -5.73 -3.49 -1.83
CA TYR A 22 -6.82 -3.07 -2.70
C TYR A 22 -7.30 -4.22 -3.58
N GLU A 23 -8.55 -4.14 -4.02
CA GLU A 23 -9.16 -5.10 -4.93
C GLU A 23 -9.36 -4.44 -6.28
N LEU A 24 -8.91 -5.11 -7.35
CA LEU A 24 -9.20 -4.69 -8.72
C LEU A 24 -10.04 -5.75 -9.40
N GLU A 25 -11.01 -5.31 -10.19
CA GLU A 25 -11.70 -6.19 -11.12
C GLU A 25 -10.95 -6.23 -12.45
N ILE A 26 -10.32 -7.37 -12.74
CA ILE A 26 -9.59 -7.59 -13.98
C ILE A 26 -10.30 -8.73 -14.71
N LYS A 27 -10.88 -8.43 -15.89
CA LYS A 27 -11.61 -9.42 -16.71
C LYS A 27 -12.74 -10.14 -15.95
N GLY A 28 -13.52 -9.39 -15.16
CA GLY A 28 -14.63 -9.93 -14.37
C GLY A 28 -14.20 -10.76 -13.15
N LYS A 29 -12.91 -10.77 -12.79
CA LYS A 29 -12.38 -11.41 -11.59
C LYS A 29 -11.87 -10.37 -10.61
N ARG A 30 -12.31 -10.46 -9.36
CA ARG A 30 -11.76 -9.66 -8.25
C ARG A 30 -10.40 -10.21 -7.84
N VAL A 31 -9.37 -9.41 -8.03
CA VAL A 31 -7.97 -9.73 -7.69
C VAL A 31 -7.54 -8.83 -6.54
N LYS A 32 -7.19 -9.45 -5.41
CA LYS A 32 -6.59 -8.76 -4.26
C LYS A 32 -5.13 -8.48 -4.55
N ARG A 33 -4.71 -7.23 -4.42
CA ARG A 33 -3.33 -6.78 -4.58
C ARG A 33 -2.89 -5.95 -3.39
N SER A 34 -1.57 -5.83 -3.26
CA SER A 34 -0.91 -5.07 -2.20
C SER A 34 0.19 -4.22 -2.81
N ALA A 35 0.22 -2.93 -2.52
CA ALA A 35 1.29 -2.02 -2.94
C ALA A 35 2.10 -1.57 -1.71
N TYR A 36 3.43 -1.65 -1.81
CA TYR A 36 4.30 -1.07 -0.79
C TYR A 36 4.11 0.45 -0.71
N ILE A 37 3.99 0.96 0.51
CA ILE A 37 3.89 2.39 0.81
C ILE A 37 5.23 2.85 1.38
N PRO A 38 5.97 3.73 0.68
CA PRO A 38 7.13 4.40 1.25
C PRO A 38 6.76 5.20 2.51
N LYS A 39 7.63 5.22 3.52
CA LYS A 39 7.37 5.89 4.82
C LYS A 39 6.96 7.36 4.66
N ASP A 40 7.62 8.08 3.77
CA ASP A 40 7.32 9.50 3.44
C ASP A 40 5.89 9.70 2.93
N LYS A 41 5.34 8.72 2.22
CA LYS A 41 4.00 8.78 1.62
C LYS A 41 2.90 8.24 2.52
N LEU A 42 3.26 7.67 3.67
CA LEU A 42 2.33 6.96 4.53
C LEU A 42 1.20 7.85 5.05
N ASP A 43 1.55 9.04 5.55
CA ASP A 43 0.60 9.94 6.18
C ASP A 43 -0.46 10.41 5.17
N VAL A 44 -0.02 10.78 3.97
CA VAL A 44 -0.87 11.17 2.84
C VAL A 44 -1.80 10.03 2.43
N VAL A 45 -1.26 8.81 2.27
CA VAL A 45 -2.06 7.65 1.87
C VAL A 45 -3.10 7.31 2.95
N GLN A 46 -2.75 7.41 4.23
CA GLN A 46 -3.71 7.22 5.35
C GLN A 46 -4.79 8.28 5.39
N GLU A 47 -4.46 9.54 5.12
CA GLU A 47 -5.46 10.59 5.01
C GLU A 47 -6.40 10.32 3.83
N TRP A 48 -5.86 9.91 2.69
CA TRP A 48 -6.64 9.65 1.48
C TRP A 48 -7.56 8.44 1.63
N ASP A 49 -7.09 7.37 2.27
CA ASP A 49 -7.90 6.20 2.61
C ASP A 49 -9.03 6.56 3.59
N ARG A 50 -8.74 7.39 4.60
CA ARG A 50 -9.77 7.94 5.52
C ARG A 50 -10.82 8.76 4.79
N LYS A 51 -10.39 9.54 3.79
CA LYS A 51 -11.27 10.30 2.89
C LYS A 51 -11.97 9.43 1.83
N LYS A 52 -11.71 8.12 1.81
CA LYS A 52 -12.22 7.17 0.80
C LYS A 52 -11.96 7.62 -0.64
N LEU A 53 -10.77 8.17 -0.89
CA LEU A 53 -10.32 8.49 -2.24
C LEU A 53 -10.23 7.23 -3.10
N ASP A 54 -10.32 7.43 -4.41
CA ASP A 54 -10.25 6.34 -5.36
C ASP A 54 -8.89 5.63 -5.29
N VAL A 55 -8.93 4.30 -5.33
CA VAL A 55 -7.75 3.43 -5.27
C VAL A 55 -6.75 3.76 -6.38
N THR A 56 -7.23 4.14 -7.57
CA THR A 56 -6.36 4.49 -8.71
C THR A 56 -5.51 5.72 -8.41
N VAL A 57 -6.07 6.72 -7.71
CA VAL A 57 -5.36 7.95 -7.33
C VAL A 57 -4.28 7.64 -6.30
N ILE A 58 -4.61 6.82 -5.30
CA ILE A 58 -3.64 6.36 -4.28
C ILE A 58 -2.50 5.58 -4.95
N LEU A 59 -2.81 4.70 -5.90
CA LEU A 59 -1.80 3.91 -6.61
C LEU A 59 -0.92 4.75 -7.53
N GLN A 60 -1.49 5.74 -8.21
CA GLN A 60 -0.73 6.69 -9.02
C GLN A 60 0.24 7.51 -8.15
N TYR A 61 -0.20 7.96 -6.97
CA TYR A 61 0.67 8.64 -6.00
C TYR A 61 1.82 7.74 -5.49
N LEU A 62 1.55 6.44 -5.34
CA LEU A 62 2.56 5.42 -5.03
C LEU A 62 3.47 5.06 -6.22
N GLY A 63 3.25 5.65 -7.40
CA GLY A 63 4.01 5.34 -8.62
C GLY A 63 3.70 3.97 -9.21
N LYS A 64 2.53 3.40 -8.89
CA LYS A 64 2.05 2.13 -9.45
C LYS A 64 1.11 2.45 -10.61
N SER A 65 1.43 1.95 -11.80
CA SER A 65 0.46 1.91 -12.91
C SER A 65 -0.48 0.73 -12.70
N VAL A 66 -1.78 1.00 -12.68
CA VAL A 66 -2.86 0.00 -12.74
C VAL A 66 -3.21 -0.28 -14.19
#